data_AF-A6DGU0-F1
#
_entry.id   AF-A6DGU0-F1
#
_cell.length_a   1.000
_cell.length_b   1.000
_cell.length_c   1.000
_cell.angle_alpha   90.00
_cell.angle_beta   90.00
_cell.angle_gamma   90.00
#
_symmetry.space_group_name_H-M   'P 1'
#
loop_
_entity.id
_entity.type
_entity.pdbx_description
1 polymer ?
#
loop_
_entity_poly.entity_id
_entity_poly.type
_entity_poly.pdbx_seq_one_letter_code
_entity_poly.pdbx_strand_id
1 'polypeptide(L)'
;MRNFTSTQAELGENPLLGVTPIEQVRLDTYCRDEITKTLRGLQEIYRNKVLLKEIQDVLSELVPKGTSWNDGRKGMDLWVIFVLGTLRLSCNWDYDKLKSCYDYHHKIREICGVDLFCDVDIVTGRQTIHDNVSLFTKEIANKISKLVVAFSHELLFPEERELHSRCDSFVFETNVHFPTDLNLLKDSVRKVLSIGGKLASSLKITGWREVKSQQKKFHSLYNKLSKMRHSNSKKEERKEKRRLEIEEIIKDYL
;
A
#
# COMPACT_ATOMS: atom_id res chain seq x y z
N MET A 1 11.47 -27.19 -4.84
CA MET A 1 10.08 -27.66 -4.76
C MET A 1 9.21 -26.70 -3.97
N ARG A 2 8.11 -26.24 -4.56
CA ARG A 2 7.06 -25.48 -3.88
C ARG A 2 5.75 -26.22 -4.06
N ASN A 3 5.02 -26.39 -2.97
CA ASN A 3 3.68 -26.95 -3.01
C ASN A 3 2.67 -25.79 -3.03
N PHE A 4 1.43 -26.07 -3.41
CA PHE A 4 0.37 -25.09 -3.23
C PHE A 4 0.13 -24.84 -1.73
N THR A 5 -0.10 -25.93 -0.98
CA THR A 5 -0.13 -26.01 0.48
C THR A 5 0.55 -27.30 0.91
N SER A 6 1.41 -27.27 1.93
CA SER A 6 2.09 -28.47 2.46
C SER A 6 1.51 -29.01 3.76
N THR A 7 0.63 -28.25 4.42
CA THR A 7 0.10 -28.58 5.74
C THR A 7 -1.40 -28.87 5.76
N GLN A 8 -2.11 -28.50 4.69
CA GLN A 8 -3.55 -28.70 4.58
C GLN A 8 -3.82 -30.07 3.95
N ALA A 9 -4.64 -30.87 4.62
CA ALA A 9 -5.04 -32.20 4.15
C ALA A 9 -6.11 -32.09 3.05
N GLU A 10 -6.22 -33.12 2.21
CA GLU A 10 -7.29 -33.18 1.21
C GLU A 10 -8.67 -33.41 1.87
N LEU A 11 -9.74 -33.13 1.13
CA LEU A 11 -11.10 -33.23 1.66
C LEU A 11 -11.40 -34.67 2.10
N GLY A 12 -11.58 -34.89 3.40
CA GLY A 12 -11.86 -36.22 3.98
C GLY A 12 -10.68 -36.85 4.71
N GLU A 13 -9.49 -36.24 4.67
CA GLU A 13 -8.34 -36.65 5.45
C GLU A 13 -8.28 -35.89 6.79
N ASN A 14 -7.69 -36.53 7.81
CA ASN A 14 -7.49 -35.87 9.10
C ASN A 14 -6.41 -34.79 8.96
N PRO A 15 -6.63 -33.59 9.53
CA PRO A 15 -5.62 -32.54 9.51
C PRO A 15 -4.38 -32.96 10.30
N LEU A 16 -3.23 -32.39 9.95
CA LEU A 16 -2.01 -32.51 10.75
C LEU A 16 -2.26 -31.95 12.15
N LEU A 17 -1.66 -32.60 13.15
CA LEU A 17 -1.71 -32.13 14.52
C LEU A 17 -1.16 -30.69 14.60
N GLY A 18 -1.86 -29.80 15.30
CA GLY A 18 -1.45 -28.40 15.45
C GLY A 18 -1.79 -27.48 14.27
N VAL A 19 -2.30 -28.01 13.16
CA VAL A 19 -2.73 -27.23 12.00
C VAL A 19 -4.27 -27.13 11.98
N THR A 20 -4.79 -25.91 12.08
CA THR A 20 -6.22 -25.64 11.88
C THR A 20 -6.54 -25.69 10.37
N PRO A 21 -7.56 -26.45 9.92
CA PRO A 21 -8.04 -26.36 8.54
C PRO A 21 -8.44 -24.93 8.21
N ILE A 22 -7.98 -24.40 7.07
CA ILE A 22 -8.20 -22.99 6.70
C ILE A 22 -9.69 -22.65 6.66
N GLU A 23 -10.56 -23.56 6.20
CA GLU A 23 -12.01 -23.31 6.17
C GLU A 23 -12.63 -23.14 7.57
N GLN A 24 -11.98 -23.66 8.61
CA GLN A 24 -12.48 -23.72 9.99
C GLN A 24 -11.88 -22.64 10.90
N VAL A 25 -10.90 -21.86 10.41
CA VAL A 25 -10.30 -20.77 11.18
C VAL A 25 -11.37 -19.78 11.60
N ARG A 26 -11.51 -19.55 12.91
CA ARG A 26 -12.51 -18.61 13.44
C ARG A 26 -12.02 -17.18 13.32
N LEU A 27 -12.72 -16.37 12.54
CA LEU A 27 -12.45 -14.94 12.36
C LEU A 27 -13.66 -14.13 12.84
N ASP A 28 -13.42 -13.03 13.56
CA ASP A 28 -14.49 -12.18 14.06
C ASP A 28 -15.18 -11.44 12.89
N THR A 29 -16.49 -11.66 12.75
CA THR A 29 -17.31 -11.06 11.70
C THR A 29 -17.60 -9.58 11.93
N TYR A 30 -17.51 -9.09 13.17
CA TYR A 30 -17.75 -7.70 13.55
C TYR A 30 -16.47 -6.85 13.56
N CYS A 31 -15.32 -7.51 13.49
CA CYS A 31 -14.04 -6.81 13.45
C CYS A 31 -13.94 -5.93 12.20
N ARG A 32 -13.69 -4.63 12.42
CA ARG A 32 -13.54 -3.63 11.35
C ARG A 32 -12.11 -3.53 10.83
N ASP A 33 -11.17 -4.19 11.50
CA ASP A 33 -9.76 -4.20 11.15
C ASP A 33 -9.53 -4.80 9.76
N GLU A 34 -8.64 -4.16 9.01
CA GLU A 34 -8.27 -4.52 7.64
C GLU A 34 -7.67 -5.91 7.54
N ILE A 35 -6.91 -6.38 8.53
CA ILE A 35 -6.34 -7.74 8.56
C ILE A 35 -7.48 -8.74 8.59
N THR A 36 -8.41 -8.58 9.54
CA THR A 36 -9.49 -9.56 9.72
C THR A 36 -10.42 -9.60 8.52
N LYS A 37 -10.73 -8.45 7.91
CA LYS A 37 -11.49 -8.39 6.65
C LYS A 37 -10.78 -9.11 5.51
N THR A 38 -9.46 -8.89 5.37
CA THR A 38 -8.65 -9.53 4.33
C THR A 38 -8.59 -11.05 4.54
N LEU A 39 -8.37 -11.50 5.77
CA LEU A 39 -8.34 -12.92 6.11
C LEU A 39 -9.69 -13.62 5.86
N ARG A 40 -10.82 -12.94 6.09
CA ARG A 40 -12.15 -13.47 5.76
C ARG A 40 -12.33 -13.68 4.27
N GLY A 41 -11.89 -12.73 3.45
CA GLY A 41 -11.90 -12.87 1.99
C GLY A 41 -11.02 -14.04 1.53
N LEU A 42 -9.82 -14.17 2.07
CA LEU A 42 -8.90 -15.28 1.78
C LEU A 42 -9.49 -16.64 2.20
N GLN A 43 -10.14 -16.71 3.36
CA GLN A 43 -10.83 -17.92 3.80
C GLN A 43 -11.97 -18.32 2.84
N GLU A 44 -12.73 -17.35 2.34
CA GLU A 44 -13.83 -17.64 1.41
C GLU A 44 -13.32 -18.08 0.03
N ILE A 45 -12.22 -17.51 -0.43
CA ILE A 45 -11.49 -17.99 -1.61
C ILE A 45 -11.06 -19.45 -1.41
N TYR A 46 -10.54 -19.81 -0.24
CA TYR A 46 -10.09 -21.17 0.04
C TYR A 46 -11.24 -22.20 0.10
N ARG A 47 -12.43 -21.77 0.54
CA ARG A 47 -13.65 -22.60 0.55
C ARG A 47 -14.17 -22.87 -0.86
N ASN A 48 -14.08 -21.91 -1.77
CA ASN A 48 -14.50 -22.10 -3.15
C ASN A 48 -13.41 -22.85 -3.96
N LYS A 49 -13.58 -24.16 -4.12
CA LYS A 49 -12.58 -25.01 -4.80
C LYS A 49 -12.40 -24.71 -6.30
N VAL A 50 -13.43 -24.17 -6.96
CA VAL A 50 -13.34 -23.80 -8.38
C VAL A 50 -12.43 -22.58 -8.52
N LEU A 51 -12.73 -21.50 -7.80
CA LEU A 51 -11.91 -20.29 -7.77
C LEU A 51 -10.49 -20.58 -7.27
N LEU A 52 -10.35 -21.41 -6.23
CA LEU A 52 -9.05 -21.77 -5.68
C LEU A 52 -8.15 -22.43 -6.74
N LYS A 53 -8.73 -23.29 -7.59
CA LYS A 53 -8.00 -23.95 -8.68
C LYS A 53 -7.55 -22.94 -9.74
N GLU A 54 -8.42 -22.01 -10.14
CA GLU A 54 -8.04 -20.94 -11.08
C GLU A 54 -6.92 -20.05 -10.51
N ILE A 55 -7.00 -19.72 -9.23
CA ILE A 55 -5.94 -18.96 -8.53
C ILE A 55 -4.65 -19.78 -8.46
N GLN A 56 -4.72 -21.08 -8.17
CA GLN A 56 -3.57 -21.97 -8.15
C GLN A 56 -2.88 -22.02 -9.52
N ASP A 57 -3.65 -22.09 -10.61
CA ASP A 57 -3.14 -22.06 -11.98
C ASP A 57 -2.39 -20.73 -12.25
N VAL A 58 -2.96 -19.60 -11.83
CA VAL A 58 -2.28 -18.29 -11.95
C VAL A 58 -1.03 -18.20 -11.08
N LEU A 59 -1.07 -18.70 -9.84
CA LEU A 59 0.08 -18.70 -8.93
C LEU A 59 1.21 -19.63 -9.40
N SER A 60 0.91 -20.63 -10.22
CA SER A 60 1.95 -21.46 -10.85
C SER A 60 2.89 -20.65 -11.77
N GLU A 61 2.43 -19.49 -12.27
CA GLU A 61 3.23 -18.57 -13.07
C GLU A 61 4.26 -17.78 -12.24
N LEU A 62 4.20 -17.82 -10.90
CA LEU A 62 5.15 -17.13 -10.01
C LEU A 62 6.60 -17.59 -10.21
N VAL A 63 6.81 -18.78 -10.75
CA VAL A 63 8.14 -19.36 -10.96
C VAL A 63 8.69 -18.89 -12.31
N PRO A 64 9.88 -18.24 -12.34
CA PRO A 64 10.50 -17.79 -13.58
C PRO A 64 10.69 -18.93 -14.59
N LYS A 65 10.46 -18.63 -15.87
CA LYS A 65 10.72 -19.57 -16.98
C LYS A 65 12.20 -19.94 -16.98
N GLY A 66 12.50 -21.23 -16.84
CA GLY A 66 13.88 -21.76 -16.82
C GLY A 66 14.38 -22.19 -15.43
N THR A 67 13.60 -21.98 -14.37
CA THR A 67 13.90 -22.50 -13.04
C THR A 67 13.14 -23.81 -12.81
N SER A 68 13.84 -24.87 -12.41
CA SER A 68 13.23 -26.17 -12.09
C SER A 68 12.35 -26.05 -10.85
N TRP A 69 11.12 -26.55 -10.93
CA TRP A 69 10.22 -26.69 -9.78
C TRP A 69 10.78 -27.70 -8.76
N ASN A 70 11.50 -28.70 -9.20
CA ASN A 70 11.84 -29.87 -8.40
C ASN A 70 13.22 -29.79 -7.76
N ASP A 71 14.10 -28.91 -8.25
CA ASP A 71 15.48 -28.82 -7.79
C ASP A 71 15.71 -27.63 -6.84
N GLY A 72 16.53 -27.83 -5.81
CA GLY A 72 16.96 -26.78 -4.87
C GLY A 72 16.18 -26.73 -3.53
N ARG A 73 16.48 -25.70 -2.73
CA ARG A 73 15.87 -25.51 -1.39
C ARG A 73 14.35 -25.29 -1.49
N LYS A 74 13.59 -25.92 -0.58
CA LYS A 74 12.14 -25.72 -0.46
C LYS A 74 11.85 -24.26 -0.09
N GLY A 75 11.11 -23.56 -0.95
CA GLY A 75 10.63 -22.21 -0.67
C GLY A 75 9.33 -22.21 0.13
N MET A 76 8.76 -21.03 0.37
CA MET A 76 7.40 -20.93 0.93
C MET A 76 6.37 -21.54 -0.03
N ASP A 77 5.30 -22.08 0.54
CA ASP A 77 4.15 -22.58 -0.23
C ASP A 77 3.46 -21.42 -0.98
N LEU A 78 2.88 -21.71 -2.15
CA LEU A 78 2.26 -20.68 -2.99
C LEU A 78 1.11 -19.99 -2.27
N TRP A 79 0.33 -20.74 -1.47
CA TRP A 79 -0.74 -20.19 -0.65
C TRP A 79 -0.22 -19.16 0.36
N VAL A 80 0.89 -19.45 1.04
CA VAL A 80 1.51 -18.52 2.00
C VAL A 80 1.98 -17.26 1.29
N ILE A 81 2.60 -17.38 0.11
CA ILE A 81 3.00 -16.24 -0.72
C ILE A 81 1.79 -15.39 -1.10
N PHE A 82 0.69 -16.02 -1.51
CA PHE A 82 -0.54 -15.33 -1.87
C PHE A 82 -1.18 -14.60 -0.68
N VAL A 83 -1.29 -15.24 0.48
CA VAL A 83 -1.82 -14.63 1.72
C VAL A 83 -0.98 -13.41 2.12
N LEU A 84 0.34 -13.56 2.17
CA LEU A 84 1.24 -12.48 2.56
C LEU A 84 1.29 -11.35 1.52
N GLY A 85 1.29 -11.69 0.24
CA GLY A 85 1.20 -10.71 -0.86
C GLY A 85 -0.10 -9.90 -0.79
N THR A 86 -1.22 -10.58 -0.53
CA THR A 86 -2.53 -9.93 -0.37
C THR A 86 -2.55 -9.02 0.84
N LEU A 87 -2.13 -9.49 2.02
CA LEU A 87 -2.07 -8.66 3.24
C LEU A 87 -1.16 -7.44 3.05
N ARG A 88 0.00 -7.61 2.41
CA ARG A 88 0.92 -6.51 2.12
C ARG A 88 0.24 -5.42 1.29
N LEU A 89 -0.51 -5.79 0.26
CA LEU A 89 -1.21 -4.85 -0.61
C LEU A 89 -2.44 -4.24 0.07
N SER A 90 -3.29 -5.06 0.68
CA SER A 90 -4.55 -4.64 1.31
C SER A 90 -4.33 -3.76 2.54
N CYS A 91 -3.29 -4.04 3.34
CA CYS A 91 -2.97 -3.29 4.56
C CYS A 91 -1.83 -2.27 4.34
N ASN A 92 -1.32 -2.13 3.10
CA ASN A 92 -0.24 -1.22 2.74
C ASN A 92 1.01 -1.36 3.64
N TRP A 93 1.46 -2.60 3.86
CA TRP A 93 2.60 -2.90 4.73
C TRP A 93 3.94 -2.92 3.98
N ASP A 94 5.01 -2.52 4.67
CA ASP A 94 6.37 -2.85 4.28
C ASP A 94 6.73 -4.31 4.66
N TYR A 95 7.91 -4.77 4.23
CA TYR A 95 8.35 -6.14 4.49
C TYR A 95 8.68 -6.40 5.97
N ASP A 96 9.05 -5.37 6.73
CA ASP A 96 9.38 -5.49 8.15
C ASP A 96 8.11 -5.70 8.99
N LYS A 97 7.06 -4.93 8.70
CA LYS A 97 5.73 -5.09 9.27
C LYS A 97 5.11 -6.43 8.87
N LEU A 98 5.20 -6.80 7.59
CA LEU A 98 4.68 -8.08 7.10
C LEU A 98 5.35 -9.27 7.80
N LYS A 99 6.68 -9.24 7.94
CA LYS A 99 7.43 -10.26 8.69
C LYS A 99 6.98 -10.34 10.14
N SER A 100 6.93 -9.20 10.85
CA SER A 100 6.49 -9.15 12.25
C SER A 100 5.07 -9.71 12.42
N CYS A 101 4.15 -9.34 11.53
CA CYS A 101 2.79 -9.87 11.55
C CYS A 101 2.74 -11.37 11.22
N TYR A 102 3.52 -11.85 10.26
CA TYR A 102 3.58 -13.29 9.96
C TYR A 102 4.11 -14.11 11.13
N ASP A 103 5.15 -13.65 11.82
CA ASP A 103 5.76 -14.40 12.92
C ASP A 103 4.85 -14.44 14.17
N TYR A 104 4.15 -13.34 14.48
CA TYR A 104 3.47 -13.16 15.77
C TYR A 104 1.95 -13.10 15.72
N HIS A 105 1.32 -12.85 14.56
CA HIS A 105 -0.13 -12.73 14.48
C HIS A 105 -0.79 -14.10 14.27
N HIS A 106 -1.35 -14.68 15.34
CA HIS A 106 -1.94 -16.02 15.34
C HIS A 106 -2.92 -16.27 14.18
N LYS A 107 -3.88 -15.37 13.88
CA LYS A 107 -4.82 -15.57 12.75
C LYS A 107 -4.17 -15.58 11.37
N ILE A 108 -3.10 -14.82 11.17
CA ILE A 108 -2.37 -14.84 9.90
C ILE A 108 -1.72 -16.22 9.75
N ARG A 109 -1.12 -16.73 10.83
CA ARG A 109 -0.47 -18.05 10.84
C ARG A 109 -1.46 -19.21 10.65
N GLU A 110 -2.63 -19.14 11.27
CA GLU A 110 -3.70 -20.12 11.04
C GLU A 110 -4.14 -20.13 9.57
N ILE A 111 -4.38 -18.96 8.97
CA ILE A 111 -4.77 -18.87 7.55
C ILE A 111 -3.64 -19.27 6.60
N CYS A 112 -2.37 -19.03 6.96
CA CYS A 112 -1.22 -19.54 6.23
C CYS A 112 -1.04 -21.07 6.38
N GLY A 113 -1.77 -21.72 7.30
CA GLY A 113 -1.65 -23.15 7.58
C GLY A 113 -0.39 -23.52 8.36
N VAL A 114 0.15 -22.61 9.18
CA VAL A 114 1.32 -22.91 10.03
C VAL A 114 0.89 -23.79 11.19
N ASP A 115 1.72 -24.77 11.53
CA ASP A 115 1.54 -25.59 12.73
C ASP A 115 1.74 -24.74 13.99
N LEU A 116 0.67 -24.50 14.74
CA LEU A 116 0.71 -23.72 15.98
C LEU A 116 1.06 -24.55 17.22
N PHE A 117 1.36 -25.83 17.04
CA PHE A 117 1.85 -26.71 18.08
C PHE A 117 3.37 -26.88 17.99
N CYS A 118 3.89 -27.35 16.84
CA CYS A 118 5.32 -27.58 16.66
C CYS A 118 6.09 -26.32 16.23
N ASP A 119 5.49 -25.47 15.39
CA ASP A 119 6.22 -24.37 14.74
C ASP A 119 5.96 -23.01 15.40
N VAL A 120 5.24 -22.95 16.53
CA VAL A 120 4.77 -21.69 17.14
C VAL A 120 5.88 -20.66 17.40
N ASP A 121 7.07 -21.10 17.80
CA ASP A 121 8.20 -20.19 18.09
C ASP A 121 9.16 -20.01 16.91
N ILE A 122 8.86 -20.62 15.76
CA ILE A 122 9.69 -20.49 14.56
C ILE A 122 9.49 -19.10 13.95
N VAL A 123 10.58 -18.34 13.93
CA VAL A 123 10.65 -17.00 13.33
C VAL A 123 11.24 -17.09 11.94
N THR A 124 10.59 -16.45 10.98
CA THR A 124 11.07 -16.42 9.60
C THR A 124 12.02 -15.25 9.37
N GLY A 125 13.07 -15.47 8.58
CA GLY A 125 13.98 -14.40 8.17
C GLY A 125 13.28 -13.34 7.32
N ARG A 126 13.60 -12.06 7.55
CA ARG A 126 13.09 -10.94 6.74
C ARG A 126 13.34 -11.14 5.25
N GLN A 127 14.57 -11.58 4.91
CA GLN A 127 14.98 -11.83 3.54
C GLN A 127 14.15 -12.95 2.90
N THR A 128 13.81 -13.98 3.67
CA THR A 128 12.92 -15.06 3.20
C THR A 128 11.53 -14.53 2.85
N ILE A 129 10.94 -13.68 3.69
CA ILE A 129 9.64 -13.04 3.39
C ILE A 129 9.77 -12.19 2.12
N HIS A 130 10.79 -11.34 2.04
CA HIS A 130 11.03 -10.49 0.88
C HIS A 130 11.17 -11.30 -0.43
N ASP A 131 12.02 -12.32 -0.45
CA ASP A 131 12.34 -13.06 -1.67
C ASP A 131 11.19 -13.93 -2.15
N ASN A 132 10.32 -14.39 -1.25
CA ASN A 132 9.15 -15.18 -1.63
C ASN A 132 7.96 -14.27 -2.02
N VAL A 133 7.68 -13.21 -1.25
CA VAL A 133 6.54 -12.31 -1.51
C VAL A 133 6.81 -11.39 -2.71
N SER A 134 8.06 -11.03 -3.00
CA SER A 134 8.40 -10.24 -4.20
C SER A 134 8.10 -10.94 -5.52
N LEU A 135 7.94 -12.28 -5.50
CA LEU A 135 7.49 -13.03 -6.66
C LEU A 135 6.03 -12.73 -7.01
N PHE A 136 5.22 -12.26 -6.04
CA PHE A 136 3.85 -11.84 -6.26
C PHE A 136 3.81 -10.51 -7.03
N THR A 137 4.08 -10.59 -8.33
CA THR A 137 4.20 -9.44 -9.21
C THR A 137 2.85 -8.74 -9.44
N LYS A 138 2.92 -7.51 -9.96
CA LYS A 138 1.73 -6.74 -10.30
C LYS A 138 0.86 -7.45 -11.33
N GLU A 139 1.47 -8.13 -12.29
CA GLU A 139 0.77 -8.88 -13.34
C GLU A 139 -0.05 -10.03 -12.75
N ILE A 140 0.56 -10.79 -11.83
CA ILE A 140 -0.10 -11.92 -11.15
C ILE A 140 -1.19 -11.41 -10.21
N ALA A 141 -0.91 -10.37 -9.43
CA ALA A 141 -1.90 -9.73 -8.57
C ALA A 141 -3.12 -9.23 -9.36
N ASN A 142 -2.91 -8.63 -10.55
CA ASN A 142 -3.99 -8.18 -11.41
C ASN A 142 -4.83 -9.33 -11.98
N LYS A 143 -4.20 -10.45 -12.37
CA LYS A 143 -4.93 -11.64 -12.84
C LYS A 143 -5.83 -12.19 -11.75
N ILE A 144 -5.29 -12.39 -10.54
CA ILE A 144 -6.06 -12.89 -9.40
C ILE A 144 -7.14 -11.90 -8.99
N SER A 145 -6.84 -10.59 -8.98
CA SER A 145 -7.82 -9.56 -8.65
C SER A 145 -9.05 -9.62 -9.55
N LYS A 146 -8.89 -9.85 -10.86
CA LYS A 146 -10.03 -10.02 -11.77
C LYS A 146 -10.89 -11.24 -11.42
N LEU A 147 -10.26 -12.38 -11.12
CA LEU A 147 -10.97 -13.60 -10.70
C LEU A 147 -11.75 -13.38 -9.41
N VAL A 148 -11.10 -12.80 -8.41
CA VAL A 148 -11.70 -12.52 -7.09
C VAL A 148 -12.85 -11.51 -7.20
N VAL A 149 -12.70 -10.46 -8.04
CA VAL A 149 -13.76 -9.48 -8.26
C VAL A 149 -14.96 -10.11 -8.97
N ALA A 150 -14.74 -10.92 -10.00
CA ALA A 150 -15.83 -11.63 -10.69
C ALA A 150 -16.58 -12.56 -9.72
N PHE A 151 -15.86 -13.37 -8.96
CA PHE A 151 -16.44 -14.23 -7.93
C PHE A 151 -17.21 -13.44 -6.86
N SER A 152 -16.63 -12.35 -6.36
CA SER A 152 -17.26 -11.54 -5.31
C SER A 152 -18.51 -10.84 -5.81
N HIS A 153 -18.55 -10.44 -7.09
CA HIS A 153 -19.72 -9.86 -7.73
C HIS A 153 -20.87 -10.88 -7.79
N GLU A 154 -20.59 -12.09 -8.26
CA GLU A 154 -21.58 -13.18 -8.29
C GLU A 154 -22.07 -13.56 -6.89
N LEU A 155 -21.18 -13.58 -5.91
CA LEU A 155 -21.51 -13.98 -4.53
C LEU A 155 -22.33 -12.93 -3.78
N LEU A 156 -21.96 -11.65 -3.89
CA LEU A 156 -22.51 -10.58 -3.07
C LEU A 156 -23.60 -9.78 -3.76
N PHE A 157 -23.56 -9.68 -5.09
CA PHE A 157 -24.43 -8.84 -5.90
C PHE A 157 -24.98 -9.60 -7.13
N PRO A 158 -25.62 -10.77 -6.95
CA PRO A 158 -26.01 -11.65 -8.07
C PRO A 158 -27.00 -11.01 -9.06
N GLU A 159 -27.78 -10.02 -8.62
CA GLU A 159 -28.77 -9.33 -9.44
C GLU A 159 -28.23 -8.06 -10.12
N GLU A 160 -27.08 -7.56 -9.67
CA GLU A 160 -26.46 -6.36 -10.23
C GLU A 160 -25.57 -6.77 -11.41
N ARG A 161 -25.68 -6.06 -12.53
CA ARG A 161 -24.81 -6.29 -13.71
C ARG A 161 -23.62 -5.35 -13.76
N GLU A 162 -23.77 -4.17 -13.17
CA GLU A 162 -22.75 -3.12 -13.13
C GLU A 162 -22.68 -2.54 -11.70
N LEU A 163 -21.49 -2.53 -11.13
CA LEU A 163 -21.22 -1.87 -9.86
C LEU A 163 -20.85 -0.41 -10.08
N HIS A 164 -21.71 0.51 -9.66
CA HIS A 164 -21.37 1.93 -9.59
C HIS A 164 -20.56 2.24 -8.31
N SER A 165 -19.30 1.82 -8.28
CA SER A 165 -18.42 2.06 -7.13
C SER A 165 -17.73 3.42 -7.24
N ARG A 166 -17.71 4.18 -6.13
CA ARG A 166 -16.79 5.30 -5.93
C ARG A 166 -15.64 4.81 -5.06
N CYS A 167 -14.43 4.75 -5.61
CA CYS A 167 -13.23 4.44 -4.84
C CYS A 167 -12.42 5.72 -4.63
N ASP A 168 -12.10 6.04 -3.37
CA ASP A 168 -11.08 7.04 -3.04
C ASP A 168 -9.71 6.42 -3.36
N SER A 169 -9.22 6.62 -4.58
CA SER A 169 -7.83 6.30 -4.90
C SER A 169 -6.93 7.35 -4.26
N PHE A 170 -5.74 6.96 -3.80
CA PHE A 170 -4.68 7.93 -3.55
C PHE A 170 -4.45 8.73 -4.82
N VAL A 171 -4.70 10.04 -4.76
CA VAL A 171 -4.28 10.96 -5.80
C VAL A 171 -2.76 11.07 -5.71
N PHE A 172 -2.05 10.13 -6.35
CA PHE A 172 -0.72 10.45 -6.84
C PHE A 172 -0.93 11.40 -8.01
N GLU A 173 -1.13 12.68 -7.68
CA GLU A 173 -0.96 13.72 -8.67
C GLU A 173 0.47 13.55 -9.17
N THR A 174 0.62 13.08 -10.41
CA THR A 174 1.89 12.95 -11.12
C THR A 174 2.52 14.33 -11.40
N ASN A 175 2.02 15.37 -10.73
CA ASN A 175 2.31 16.77 -10.88
C ASN A 175 2.53 17.45 -9.51
N VAL A 176 3.10 16.72 -8.54
CA VAL A 176 3.69 17.36 -7.36
C VAL A 176 4.90 18.16 -7.83
N HIS A 177 4.68 19.45 -8.10
CA HIS A 177 5.74 20.39 -8.45
C HIS A 177 6.71 20.54 -7.28
N PHE A 178 7.90 19.95 -7.41
CA PHE A 178 9.02 20.22 -6.52
C PHE A 178 9.52 21.66 -6.73
N PRO A 179 9.78 22.47 -5.67
CA PRO A 179 9.70 22.15 -4.24
C PRO A 179 8.27 22.29 -3.66
N THR A 180 7.81 21.25 -2.98
CA THR A 180 6.43 21.08 -2.50
C THR A 180 6.03 22.10 -1.43
N ASP A 181 6.91 22.40 -0.48
CA ASP A 181 6.59 23.23 0.68
C ASP A 181 6.36 24.70 0.31
N LEU A 182 7.13 25.22 -0.64
CA LEU A 182 7.00 26.60 -1.11
C LEU A 182 5.65 26.81 -1.80
N ASN A 183 5.21 25.83 -2.60
CA ASN A 183 3.94 25.92 -3.32
C ASN A 183 2.75 25.80 -2.35
N LEU A 184 2.83 24.91 -1.38
CA LEU A 184 1.81 24.76 -0.33
C LEU A 184 1.63 26.06 0.47
N LEU A 185 2.71 26.74 0.84
CA LEU A 185 2.64 28.02 1.53
C LEU A 185 1.99 29.10 0.66
N LYS A 186 2.35 29.17 -0.64
CA LYS A 186 1.73 30.07 -1.62
C LYS A 186 0.22 29.90 -1.69
N ASP A 187 -0.23 28.66 -1.79
CA ASP A 187 -1.67 28.38 -1.86
C ASP A 187 -2.39 28.67 -0.55
N SER A 188 -1.75 28.36 0.58
CA SER A 188 -2.27 28.68 1.92
C SER A 188 -2.45 30.18 2.10
N VAL A 189 -1.42 30.99 1.85
CA VAL A 189 -1.47 32.46 1.96
C VAL A 189 -2.49 33.05 0.98
N ARG A 190 -2.52 32.59 -0.28
CA ARG A 190 -3.53 33.01 -1.25
C ARG A 190 -4.94 32.78 -0.72
N LYS A 191 -5.20 31.61 -0.13
CA LYS A 191 -6.53 31.23 0.35
C LYS A 191 -6.92 32.01 1.61
N VAL A 192 -6.02 32.14 2.58
CA VAL A 192 -6.23 32.94 3.80
C VAL A 192 -6.55 34.38 3.44
N LEU A 193 -5.76 35.01 2.58
CA LEU A 193 -5.99 36.39 2.14
C LEU A 193 -7.31 36.53 1.36
N SER A 194 -7.67 35.54 0.54
CA SER A 194 -8.92 35.58 -0.23
C SER A 194 -10.17 35.42 0.64
N ILE A 195 -10.16 34.46 1.58
CA ILE A 195 -11.29 34.24 2.50
C ILE A 195 -11.38 35.42 3.47
N GLY A 196 -10.26 35.82 4.09
CA GLY A 196 -10.19 36.93 5.04
C GLY A 196 -10.65 38.24 4.41
N GLY A 197 -10.23 38.54 3.19
CA GLY A 197 -10.67 39.75 2.47
C GLY A 197 -12.17 39.76 2.19
N LYS A 198 -12.76 38.60 1.84
CA LYS A 198 -14.21 38.47 1.65
C LYS A 198 -14.98 38.66 2.95
N LEU A 199 -14.54 38.00 4.03
CA LEU A 199 -15.16 38.11 5.36
C LEU A 199 -15.07 39.53 5.93
N ALA A 200 -13.90 40.18 5.80
CA ALA A 200 -13.73 41.55 6.22
C ALA A 200 -14.64 42.51 5.45
N SER A 201 -14.84 42.27 4.14
CA SER A 201 -15.77 43.05 3.33
C SER A 201 -17.22 42.87 3.78
N SER A 202 -17.65 41.64 4.10
CA SER A 202 -19.02 41.38 4.60
C SER A 202 -19.24 41.96 6.00
N LEU A 203 -18.22 41.94 6.86
CA LEU A 203 -18.29 42.46 8.23
C LEU A 203 -17.93 43.95 8.33
N LYS A 204 -17.69 44.63 7.20
CA LYS A 204 -17.29 46.04 7.12
C LYS A 204 -16.03 46.39 7.95
N ILE A 205 -15.10 45.44 8.08
CA ILE A 205 -13.83 45.61 8.78
C ILE A 205 -12.85 46.34 7.86
N THR A 206 -12.29 47.45 8.35
CA THR A 206 -11.28 48.24 7.63
C THR A 206 -9.90 47.57 7.64
N GLY A 207 -9.00 47.95 6.73
CA GLY A 207 -7.62 47.44 6.67
C GLY A 207 -7.36 46.34 5.63
N TRP A 208 -8.40 45.77 5.01
CA TRP A 208 -8.27 44.66 4.04
C TRP A 208 -8.26 45.11 2.56
N ARG A 209 -8.12 46.41 2.30
CA ARG A 209 -8.16 46.97 0.93
C ARG A 209 -6.98 46.50 0.06
N GLU A 210 -5.84 46.17 0.68
CA GLU A 210 -4.61 45.80 -0.03
C GLU A 210 -4.46 44.29 -0.31
N VAL A 211 -5.47 43.45 -0.02
CA VAL A 211 -5.40 41.99 -0.21
C VAL A 211 -4.84 41.58 -1.57
N LYS A 212 -5.32 42.22 -2.65
CA LYS A 212 -4.83 41.94 -4.02
C LYS A 212 -3.36 42.32 -4.21
N SER A 213 -2.91 43.41 -3.59
CA SER A 213 -1.52 43.86 -3.64
C SER A 213 -0.62 42.87 -2.90
N GLN A 214 -1.02 42.47 -1.69
CA GLN A 214 -0.28 41.51 -0.87
C GLN A 214 -0.18 40.13 -1.54
N GLN A 215 -1.26 39.64 -2.15
CA GLN A 215 -1.22 38.41 -2.95
C GLN A 215 -0.21 38.49 -4.11
N LYS A 216 -0.14 39.63 -4.82
CA LYS A 216 0.82 39.83 -5.91
C LYS A 216 2.27 39.86 -5.39
N LYS A 217 2.53 40.55 -4.28
CA LYS A 217 3.86 40.60 -3.64
C LYS A 217 4.33 39.20 -3.25
N PHE A 218 3.47 38.45 -2.56
CA PHE A 218 3.76 37.08 -2.13
C PHE A 218 4.00 36.14 -3.33
N HIS A 219 3.18 36.25 -4.38
CA HIS A 219 3.37 35.48 -5.61
C HIS A 219 4.70 35.81 -6.31
N SER A 220 5.12 37.07 -6.29
CA SER A 220 6.42 37.50 -6.83
C SER A 220 7.60 36.86 -6.09
N LEU A 221 7.54 36.82 -4.75
CA LEU A 221 8.55 36.16 -3.92
C LEU A 221 8.65 34.65 -4.25
N TYR A 222 7.51 33.97 -4.33
CA TYR A 222 7.46 32.57 -4.76
C TYR A 222 8.08 32.36 -6.16
N ASN A 223 7.76 33.21 -7.14
CA ASN A 223 8.29 33.10 -8.49
C ASN A 223 9.81 33.30 -8.53
N LYS A 224 10.34 34.21 -7.69
CA LYS A 224 11.79 34.39 -7.54
C LYS A 224 12.43 33.13 -6.97
N LEU A 225 11.91 32.63 -5.86
CA LEU A 225 12.46 31.49 -5.13
C LEU A 225 12.36 30.17 -5.93
N SER A 226 11.23 29.90 -6.59
CA SER A 226 11.02 28.68 -7.40
C SER A 226 12.00 28.54 -8.57
N LYS A 227 12.56 29.66 -9.04
CA LYS A 227 13.57 29.70 -10.13
C LYS A 227 15.00 29.67 -9.61
N MET A 228 15.23 29.83 -8.32
CA MET A 228 16.58 29.76 -7.75
C MET A 228 17.08 28.32 -7.74
N ARG A 229 18.37 28.18 -8.01
CA ARG A 229 19.12 26.91 -7.98
C ARG A 229 20.44 27.16 -7.27
N HIS A 230 20.95 26.13 -6.60
CA HIS A 230 22.30 26.16 -6.06
C HIS A 230 23.34 26.31 -7.18
N SER A 231 24.49 26.90 -6.83
CA SER A 231 25.58 27.11 -7.78
C SER A 231 26.36 25.82 -8.00
N ASN A 232 26.61 25.47 -9.27
CA ASN A 232 27.47 24.33 -9.66
C ASN A 232 28.94 24.75 -9.88
N SER A 233 29.33 25.96 -9.47
CA SER A 233 30.70 26.47 -9.60
C SER A 233 31.70 25.63 -8.81
N LYS A 234 32.90 25.41 -9.36
CA LYS A 234 34.01 24.74 -8.64
C LYS A 234 34.60 25.61 -7.51
N LYS A 235 34.40 26.93 -7.55
CA LYS A 235 34.84 27.86 -6.49
C LYS A 235 33.87 27.89 -5.33
N GLU A 236 34.36 27.61 -4.12
CA GLU A 236 33.53 27.49 -2.92
C GLU A 236 32.89 28.83 -2.50
N GLU A 237 33.63 29.95 -2.61
CA GLU A 237 33.10 31.30 -2.35
C GLU A 237 31.85 31.63 -3.17
N ARG A 238 31.78 31.16 -4.43
CA ARG A 238 30.63 31.38 -5.31
C ARG A 238 29.44 30.50 -4.95
N LYS A 239 29.67 29.33 -4.33
CA LYS A 239 28.58 28.49 -3.80
C LYS A 239 28.02 29.11 -2.53
N GLU A 240 28.90 29.58 -1.66
CA GLU A 240 28.53 30.19 -0.38
C GLU A 240 27.70 31.46 -0.59
N LYS A 241 28.18 32.38 -1.46
CA LYS A 241 27.42 33.58 -1.80
C LYS A 241 26.03 33.24 -2.34
N ARG A 242 25.94 32.22 -3.21
CA ARG A 242 24.66 31.78 -3.78
C ARG A 242 23.74 31.16 -2.73
N ARG A 243 24.28 30.46 -1.74
CA ARG A 243 23.52 29.90 -0.61
C ARG A 243 22.92 31.02 0.23
N LEU A 244 23.73 32.00 0.63
CA LEU A 244 23.28 33.16 1.43
C LEU A 244 22.18 33.95 0.71
N GLU A 245 22.31 34.17 -0.61
CA GLU A 245 21.26 34.81 -1.42
C GLU A 245 19.92 34.03 -1.38
N ILE A 246 19.99 32.69 -1.41
CA ILE A 246 18.79 31.83 -1.34
C ILE A 246 18.17 31.90 0.06
N GLU A 247 18.99 31.83 1.11
CA GLU A 247 18.54 31.91 2.51
C GLU A 247 17.86 33.23 2.84
N GLU A 248 18.38 34.35 2.34
CA GLU A 248 17.78 35.68 2.53
C GLU A 248 16.38 35.75 1.91
N ILE A 249 16.22 35.22 0.68
CA ILE A 249 14.92 35.19 0.00
C ILE A 249 13.95 34.21 0.66
N ILE A 250 14.43 33.11 1.25
CA ILE A 250 13.60 32.21 2.06
C ILE A 250 13.09 32.94 3.30
N LYS A 251 13.94 33.73 3.99
CA LYS A 251 13.52 34.53 5.15
C LYS A 251 12.46 35.56 4.79
N ASP A 252 12.56 36.19 3.61
CA ASP A 252 11.53 37.12 3.14
C ASP A 252 10.20 36.42 2.77
N TYR A 253 10.26 35.12 2.48
CA TYR A 253 9.10 34.33 2.03
C TYR A 253 8.31 33.68 3.17
N LEU A 254 8.96 33.45 4.31
CA LEU A 254 8.37 32.88 5.54
C LEU A 254 7.85 34.00 6.46
#